data_AF-A0A929JA99-F1
#
_entry.id   AF-A0A929JA99-F1
#
_cell.length_a   1.000
_cell.length_b   1.000
_cell.length_c   1.000
_cell.angle_alpha   90.00
_cell.angle_beta   90.00
_cell.angle_gamma   90.00
#
_symmetry.space_group_name_H-M   'P 1'
#
loop_
_entity.id
_entity.type
_entity.pdbx_description
1 polymer ?
#
loop_
_entity_poly.entity_id
_entity_poly.type
_entity_poly.pdbx_seq_one_letter_code
_entity_poly.pdbx_strand_id
1 'polypeptide(L)'
;MSESHNSDTPSISPTEINLHQKSRLLEIAYSDGFRFNYPCEYLRVFSTAAEVKVMEKPVHGKQRVNISLLEPQGSYALKISFDDGHDTGIYSWATLYELGKNYEDNWQQYLSDLEKCGLSRGDARVTDQEGKVVVKLVYFIELAKISGKDEEEKVIPDTVTNVETLLNWMRKRGERWQEAFEDSRVQVTVNKQFSEPYTLIEHGDEVAFVPRPK
;
A
#
# COMPACT_ATOMS: atom_id res chain seq x y z
N MET A 1 -38.46 -2.44 36.62
CA MET A 1 -37.86 -1.16 36.17
C MET A 1 -36.58 -1.53 35.45
N SER A 2 -36.64 -1.58 34.13
CA SER A 2 -35.52 -1.94 33.25
C SER A 2 -34.82 -0.64 32.83
N GLU A 3 -33.58 -0.48 33.28
CA GLU A 3 -32.71 0.64 32.91
C GLU A 3 -32.28 0.49 31.44
N SER A 4 -32.84 1.35 30.59
CA SER A 4 -32.36 1.59 29.23
C SER A 4 -31.05 2.39 29.30
N HIS A 5 -29.92 1.70 29.15
CA HIS A 5 -28.65 2.37 28.85
C HIS A 5 -28.66 2.81 27.39
N ASN A 6 -29.07 4.05 27.14
CA ASN A 6 -28.87 4.70 25.85
C ASN A 6 -27.41 5.18 25.80
N SER A 7 -26.53 4.42 25.16
CA SER A 7 -25.17 4.85 24.87
C SER A 7 -25.16 5.65 23.57
N ASP A 8 -25.39 6.96 23.67
CA ASP A 8 -25.06 7.94 22.62
C ASP A 8 -23.52 7.99 22.46
N THR A 9 -22.98 6.96 21.80
CA THR A 9 -21.65 7.07 21.20
C THR A 9 -21.88 7.59 19.78
N PRO A 10 -21.24 8.69 19.34
CA PRO A 10 -21.41 9.15 17.97
C PRO A 10 -21.08 7.97 17.03
N SER A 11 -22.03 7.65 16.16
CA SER A 11 -21.89 6.58 15.18
C SER A 11 -20.81 6.98 14.17
N ILE A 12 -19.57 6.58 14.45
CA ILE A 12 -18.44 6.73 13.54
C ILE A 12 -18.73 5.88 12.31
N SER A 13 -18.99 6.53 11.19
CA SER A 13 -19.37 5.88 9.93
C SER A 13 -18.45 6.33 8.80
N PRO A 14 -18.10 5.44 7.85
CA PRO A 14 -17.31 5.83 6.70
C PRO A 14 -18.11 6.78 5.80
N THR A 15 -17.46 7.81 5.29
CA THR A 15 -17.99 8.77 4.31
C THR A 15 -17.41 8.52 2.92
N GLU A 16 -16.17 8.03 2.84
CA GLU A 16 -15.49 7.65 1.60
C GLU A 16 -14.68 6.37 1.83
N ILE A 17 -14.64 5.49 0.82
CA ILE A 17 -13.84 4.26 0.82
C ILE A 17 -13.15 4.16 -0.55
N ASN A 18 -11.82 4.25 -0.58
CA ASN A 18 -11.03 4.18 -1.80
C ASN A 18 -10.01 3.05 -1.71
N LEU A 19 -10.04 2.11 -2.67
CA LEU A 19 -9.04 1.05 -2.77
C LEU A 19 -7.97 1.42 -3.80
N HIS A 20 -6.75 1.64 -3.32
CA HIS A 20 -5.57 1.90 -4.15
C HIS A 20 -4.82 0.58 -4.37
N GLN A 21 -5.31 -0.24 -5.31
CA GLN A 21 -4.79 -1.60 -5.52
C GLN A 21 -3.27 -1.63 -5.77
N LYS A 22 -2.71 -0.67 -6.51
CA LYS A 22 -1.26 -0.68 -6.80
C LYS A 22 -0.39 -0.34 -5.61
N SER A 23 -0.81 0.65 -4.82
CA SER A 23 -0.10 0.99 -3.60
C SER A 23 -0.43 0.03 -2.45
N ARG A 24 -1.36 -0.92 -2.68
CA ARG A 24 -1.87 -1.86 -1.67
C ARG A 24 -2.37 -1.13 -0.44
N LEU A 25 -3.13 -0.06 -0.64
CA LEU A 25 -3.77 0.68 0.45
C LEU A 25 -5.29 0.72 0.29
N LEU A 26 -5.98 0.54 1.41
CA LEU A 26 -7.37 0.95 1.57
C LEU A 26 -7.39 2.29 2.31
N GLU A 27 -7.99 3.31 1.72
CA GLU A 27 -8.22 4.60 2.36
C GLU A 27 -9.69 4.69 2.80
N ILE A 28 -9.93 5.13 4.04
CA ILE A 28 -11.28 5.38 4.55
C ILE A 28 -11.33 6.74 5.25
N ALA A 29 -12.29 7.58 4.85
CA ALA A 29 -12.65 8.79 5.56
C ALA A 29 -13.88 8.55 6.44
N TYR A 30 -13.95 9.18 7.61
CA TYR A 30 -15.00 8.99 8.60
C TYR A 30 -15.80 10.29 8.85
N SER A 31 -16.99 10.14 9.43
CA SER A 31 -17.92 11.24 9.74
C SER A 31 -17.39 12.27 10.74
N ASP A 32 -16.38 11.93 11.53
CA ASP A 32 -15.70 12.82 12.47
C ASP A 32 -14.53 13.60 11.84
N GLY A 33 -14.30 13.43 10.54
CA GLY A 33 -13.25 14.11 9.78
C GLY A 33 -11.90 13.39 9.78
N PHE A 34 -11.75 12.27 10.49
CA PHE A 34 -10.53 11.47 10.40
C PHE A 34 -10.46 10.70 9.08
N ARG A 35 -9.24 10.53 8.57
CA ARG A 35 -8.93 9.73 7.39
C ARG A 35 -7.77 8.80 7.72
N PHE A 36 -7.93 7.53 7.40
CA PHE A 36 -6.91 6.51 7.65
C PHE A 36 -6.53 5.79 6.35
N ASN A 37 -5.24 5.49 6.24
CA ASN A 37 -4.64 4.72 5.16
C ASN A 37 -4.20 3.36 5.71
N TYR A 38 -4.84 2.29 5.28
CA TYR A 38 -4.61 0.93 5.76
C TYR A 38 -3.84 0.13 4.71
N PRO A 39 -2.59 -0.27 4.98
CA PRO A 39 -1.92 -1.24 4.13
C PRO A 39 -2.71 -2.55 4.05
N CYS A 40 -2.82 -3.13 2.85
CA CYS A 40 -3.50 -4.41 2.65
C CYS A 40 -2.85 -5.52 3.47
N GLU A 41 -1.52 -5.52 3.60
CA GLU A 41 -0.79 -6.40 4.52
C GLU A 41 -1.28 -6.21 5.95
N TYR A 42 -1.37 -4.96 6.42
CA TYR A 42 -1.78 -4.67 7.79
C TYR A 42 -3.18 -5.21 8.06
N LEU A 43 -4.15 -4.94 7.19
CA LEU A 43 -5.49 -5.53 7.32
C LEU A 43 -5.40 -7.06 7.32
N ARG A 44 -4.65 -7.65 6.38
CA ARG A 44 -4.54 -9.10 6.27
C ARG A 44 -3.93 -9.78 7.49
N VAL A 45 -2.85 -9.25 8.06
CA VAL A 45 -2.18 -9.88 9.21
C VAL A 45 -2.94 -9.65 10.51
N PHE A 46 -3.79 -8.61 10.54
CA PHE A 46 -4.72 -8.34 11.64
C PHE A 46 -6.14 -8.90 11.40
N SER A 47 -6.40 -9.58 10.26
CA SER A 47 -7.72 -10.13 9.94
C SER A 47 -8.18 -11.19 10.95
N THR A 48 -7.23 -11.96 11.48
CA THR A 48 -7.46 -13.01 12.47
C THR A 48 -7.65 -12.48 13.89
N ALA A 49 -7.19 -11.26 14.19
CA ALA A 49 -7.42 -10.61 15.49
C ALA A 49 -8.90 -10.20 15.67
N ALA A 50 -9.64 -10.06 14.57
CA ALA A 50 -11.08 -9.83 14.58
C ALA A 50 -11.90 -11.13 14.85
N GLU A 51 -11.31 -12.32 14.68
CA GLU A 51 -12.02 -13.61 14.74
C GLU A 51 -11.63 -14.49 15.95
N VAL A 52 -10.37 -14.50 16.43
CA VAL A 52 -9.93 -15.39 17.53
C VAL A 52 -8.86 -14.74 18.43
N LYS A 53 -8.98 -14.95 19.75
CA LYS A 53 -7.96 -14.59 20.76
C LYS A 53 -6.76 -15.55 20.69
N VAL A 54 -5.59 -14.98 20.43
CA VAL A 54 -4.22 -15.54 20.61
C VAL A 54 -3.83 -16.64 19.61
N MET A 55 -3.07 -16.27 18.58
CA MET A 55 -2.23 -17.19 17.81
C MET A 55 -0.83 -17.26 18.42
N GLU A 56 -0.22 -18.46 18.44
CA GLU A 56 1.15 -18.65 18.93
C GLU A 56 2.23 -17.96 18.07
N LYS A 57 1.91 -17.63 16.81
CA LYS A 57 2.80 -16.94 15.87
C LYS A 57 2.03 -15.91 15.04
N PRO A 58 2.65 -14.76 14.72
CA PRO A 58 2.03 -13.77 13.85
C PRO A 58 1.82 -14.32 12.43
N VAL A 59 0.73 -13.92 11.78
CA VAL A 59 0.53 -14.15 10.34
C VAL A 59 1.62 -13.39 9.59
N HIS A 60 2.40 -14.07 8.76
CA HIS A 60 3.57 -13.50 8.09
C HIS A 60 3.59 -13.86 6.59
N GLY A 61 4.57 -13.32 5.85
CA GLY A 61 4.67 -13.57 4.41
C GLY A 61 3.59 -12.88 3.57
N LYS A 62 2.94 -11.84 4.11
CA LYS A 62 1.79 -11.16 3.50
C LYS A 62 2.08 -9.76 2.98
N GLN A 63 3.34 -9.33 2.88
CA GLN A 63 3.69 -8.00 2.38
C GLN A 63 3.07 -7.65 1.03
N ARG A 64 2.85 -8.66 0.19
CA ARG A 64 2.38 -8.52 -1.18
C ARG A 64 0.87 -8.68 -1.33
N VAL A 65 0.19 -9.08 -0.27
CA VAL A 65 -1.25 -9.33 -0.33
C VAL A 65 -1.97 -8.06 -0.75
N ASN A 66 -2.97 -8.23 -1.58
CA ASN A 66 -3.86 -7.18 -2.03
C ASN A 66 -5.31 -7.53 -1.68
N ILE A 67 -6.18 -6.53 -1.81
CA ILE A 67 -7.61 -6.72 -1.70
C ILE A 67 -8.17 -6.99 -3.10
N SER A 68 -8.75 -8.17 -3.27
CA SER A 68 -9.39 -8.59 -4.52
C SER A 68 -10.84 -8.10 -4.61
N LEU A 69 -11.54 -7.99 -3.47
CA LEU A 69 -12.93 -7.55 -3.43
C LEU A 69 -13.28 -6.86 -2.11
N LEU A 70 -14.10 -5.81 -2.19
CA LEU A 70 -14.73 -5.13 -1.07
C LEU A 70 -16.25 -5.26 -1.17
N GLU A 71 -16.89 -5.80 -0.13
CA GLU A 71 -18.34 -5.99 -0.09
C GLU A 71 -18.94 -5.36 1.17
N PRO A 72 -19.76 -4.30 1.06
CA PRO A 72 -20.48 -3.74 2.20
C PRO A 72 -21.38 -4.79 2.87
N GLN A 73 -21.31 -4.89 4.19
CA GLN A 73 -22.16 -5.78 5.00
C GLN A 73 -23.15 -4.93 5.79
N GLY A 74 -24.30 -4.64 5.16
CA GLY A 74 -25.31 -3.74 5.71
C GLY A 74 -24.74 -2.34 5.98
N SER A 75 -25.05 -1.77 7.14
CA SER A 75 -24.60 -0.43 7.55
C SER A 75 -23.42 -0.42 8.53
N TYR A 76 -22.87 -1.58 8.91
CA TYR A 76 -21.98 -1.67 10.08
C TYR A 76 -20.60 -2.29 9.80
N ALA A 77 -20.39 -2.92 8.64
CA ALA A 77 -19.15 -3.64 8.36
C ALA A 77 -18.79 -3.67 6.86
N LEU A 78 -17.54 -4.03 6.60
CA LEU A 78 -16.96 -4.29 5.29
C LEU A 78 -16.38 -5.69 5.28
N LYS A 79 -16.82 -6.52 4.33
CA LYS A 79 -16.15 -7.78 4.03
C LYS A 79 -15.03 -7.51 3.02
N ILE A 80 -13.83 -7.96 3.34
CA ILE A 80 -12.61 -7.78 2.55
C ILE A 80 -12.14 -9.17 2.13
N SER A 81 -12.12 -9.40 0.81
CA SER A 81 -11.47 -10.58 0.23
C SER A 81 -10.08 -10.21 -0.24
N PHE A 82 -9.12 -11.06 0.07
CA PHE A 82 -7.71 -10.89 -0.27
C PHE A 82 -7.33 -11.80 -1.43
N ASP A 83 -6.30 -11.41 -2.19
CA ASP A 83 -5.80 -12.18 -3.33
C ASP A 83 -4.95 -13.40 -2.94
N ASP A 84 -4.59 -13.55 -1.66
CA ASP A 84 -3.94 -14.75 -1.11
C ASP A 84 -4.93 -15.88 -0.79
N GLY A 85 -6.19 -15.74 -1.22
CA GLY A 85 -7.26 -16.71 -1.02
C GLY A 85 -8.01 -16.56 0.31
N HIS A 86 -7.69 -15.57 1.14
CA HIS A 86 -8.42 -15.30 2.37
C HIS A 86 -9.70 -14.48 2.08
N ASP A 87 -10.87 -15.02 2.38
CA ASP A 87 -12.17 -14.46 2.00
C ASP A 87 -13.15 -14.27 3.18
N THR A 88 -12.70 -14.53 4.42
CA THR A 88 -13.54 -14.47 5.63
C THR A 88 -13.50 -13.13 6.35
N GLY A 89 -12.58 -12.23 5.98
CA GLY A 89 -12.31 -11.00 6.75
C GLY A 89 -13.49 -10.01 6.76
N ILE A 90 -14.33 -10.06 7.78
CA ILE A 90 -15.39 -9.07 8.04
C ILE A 90 -14.91 -8.09 9.10
N TYR A 91 -14.84 -6.82 8.75
CA TYR A 91 -14.41 -5.74 9.65
C TYR A 91 -15.58 -4.81 9.94
N SER A 92 -15.92 -4.66 11.23
CA SER A 92 -16.85 -3.60 11.62
C SER A 92 -16.22 -2.21 11.42
N TRP A 93 -17.04 -1.18 11.23
CA TRP A 93 -16.52 0.21 11.16
C TRP A 93 -15.74 0.61 12.39
N ALA A 94 -16.19 0.16 13.58
CA ALA A 94 -15.48 0.37 14.83
C ALA A 94 -14.10 -0.31 14.82
N THR A 95 -14.03 -1.57 14.36
CA THR A 95 -12.76 -2.31 14.23
C THR A 95 -11.79 -1.61 13.29
N LEU A 96 -12.25 -1.18 12.10
CA LEU A 96 -11.40 -0.44 11.16
C LEU A 96 -10.90 0.86 11.79
N TYR A 97 -11.80 1.61 12.43
CA TYR A 97 -11.43 2.87 13.06
C TYR A 97 -10.39 2.69 14.18
N GLU A 98 -10.54 1.67 15.04
CA GLU A 98 -9.54 1.33 16.06
C GLU A 98 -8.21 0.87 15.45
N LEU A 99 -8.24 0.08 14.38
CA LEU A 99 -7.03 -0.31 13.65
C LEU A 99 -6.33 0.91 13.03
N GLY A 100 -7.08 1.92 12.60
CA GLY A 100 -6.58 3.16 12.01
C GLY A 100 -5.93 4.06 13.06
N LYS A 101 -6.60 4.25 14.20
CA LYS A 101 -6.07 5.02 15.33
C LYS A 101 -4.79 4.43 15.90
N ASN A 102 -4.72 3.11 16.01
CA ASN A 102 -3.62 2.40 16.66
C ASN A 102 -2.60 1.85 15.63
N TYR A 103 -2.61 2.35 14.39
CA TYR A 103 -1.78 1.78 13.31
C TYR A 103 -0.29 1.73 13.68
N GLU A 104 0.30 2.83 14.15
CA GLU A 104 1.74 2.90 14.43
C GLU A 104 2.16 1.87 15.51
N ASP A 105 1.42 1.82 16.62
CA ASP A 105 1.69 0.90 17.72
C ASP A 105 1.48 -0.56 17.31
N ASN A 106 0.35 -0.86 16.66
CA ASN A 106 0.04 -2.21 16.18
C ASN A 106 1.09 -2.69 15.18
N TRP A 107 1.52 -1.81 14.27
CA TRP A 107 2.50 -2.13 13.26
C TRP A 107 3.88 -2.39 13.86
N GLN A 108 4.34 -1.54 14.78
CA GLN A 108 5.60 -1.76 15.49
C GLN A 108 5.59 -3.06 16.29
N GLN A 109 4.48 -3.37 16.95
CA GLN A 109 4.31 -4.63 17.69
C GLN A 109 4.39 -5.84 16.76
N TYR A 110 3.70 -5.80 15.61
CA TYR A 110 3.76 -6.85 14.60
C TYR A 110 5.20 -7.09 14.09
N LEU A 111 5.94 -6.02 13.77
CA LEU A 111 7.33 -6.13 13.34
C LEU A 111 8.23 -6.75 14.42
N SER A 112 8.05 -6.36 15.68
CA SER A 112 8.80 -6.93 16.81
C SER A 112 8.50 -8.42 16.99
N ASP A 113 7.25 -8.85 16.81
CA ASP A 113 6.87 -10.25 16.96
C ASP A 113 7.36 -11.12 15.82
N LEU A 114 7.43 -10.59 14.59
CA LEU A 114 8.12 -11.25 13.48
C LEU A 114 9.60 -11.48 13.82
N GLU A 115 10.29 -10.46 14.31
CA GLU A 115 11.71 -10.53 14.66
C GLU A 115 11.99 -11.58 15.74
N LYS A 116 11.21 -11.57 16.84
CA LYS A 116 11.30 -12.57 17.92
C LYS A 116 11.12 -13.99 17.42
N CYS A 117 10.30 -14.18 16.39
CA CYS A 117 10.00 -15.49 15.80
C CYS A 117 10.94 -15.86 14.64
N GLY A 118 11.86 -14.98 14.23
CA GLY A 118 12.71 -15.17 13.05
C GLY A 118 11.93 -15.23 11.73
N LEU A 119 10.78 -14.55 11.66
CA LEU A 119 9.89 -14.52 10.50
C LEU A 119 10.10 -13.24 9.68
N SER A 120 9.79 -13.30 8.37
CA SER A 120 9.77 -12.13 7.48
C SER A 120 8.35 -11.82 7.04
N ARG A 121 8.11 -10.54 6.75
CA ARG A 121 6.88 -10.05 6.11
C ARG A 121 6.62 -10.66 4.74
N GLY A 122 7.62 -11.32 4.14
CA GLY A 122 7.54 -11.85 2.78
C GLY A 122 8.18 -10.91 1.77
N ASP A 123 9.32 -10.33 2.12
CA ASP A 123 10.06 -9.31 1.35
C ASP A 123 10.66 -9.81 0.02
N ALA A 124 10.40 -11.06 -0.36
CA ALA A 124 10.87 -11.64 -1.61
C ALA A 124 10.18 -10.96 -2.79
N ARG A 125 10.84 -9.95 -3.34
CA ARG A 125 10.42 -9.18 -4.52
C ARG A 125 10.14 -10.11 -5.70
N VAL A 126 9.14 -9.78 -6.54
CA VAL A 126 8.89 -10.50 -7.79
C VAL A 126 10.11 -10.19 -8.62
N THR A 127 10.81 -11.24 -8.98
CA THR A 127 12.03 -11.21 -9.75
C THR A 127 11.86 -12.13 -10.94
N ASP A 128 12.68 -11.94 -11.97
CA ASP A 128 12.80 -12.93 -13.04
C ASP A 128 13.44 -14.22 -12.54
N GLN A 129 13.67 -15.15 -13.48
CA GLN A 129 14.33 -16.43 -13.21
C GLN A 129 15.76 -16.30 -12.67
N GLU A 130 16.38 -15.12 -12.79
CA GLU A 130 17.74 -14.81 -12.30
C GLU A 130 17.74 -14.01 -10.99
N GLY A 131 16.58 -13.75 -10.40
CA GLY A 131 16.47 -12.95 -9.17
C GLY A 131 16.56 -11.44 -9.41
N LYS A 132 16.44 -10.96 -10.65
CA LYS A 132 16.52 -9.53 -11.00
C LYS A 132 15.15 -8.92 -11.18
N VAL A 133 15.06 -7.61 -10.93
CA VAL A 133 13.86 -6.83 -11.21
C VAL A 133 14.08 -5.99 -12.44
N VAL A 134 13.32 -6.30 -13.49
CA VAL A 134 13.37 -5.59 -14.77
C VAL A 134 12.09 -4.81 -14.90
N VAL A 135 12.19 -3.52 -15.19
CA VAL A 135 11.05 -2.62 -15.38
C VAL A 135 11.17 -1.90 -16.70
N LYS A 136 10.02 -1.53 -17.27
CA LYS A 136 9.94 -0.64 -18.42
C LYS A 136 9.76 0.79 -17.93
N LEU A 137 10.75 1.65 -18.15
CA LEU A 137 10.69 3.07 -17.83
C LEU A 137 10.20 3.84 -19.06
N VAL A 138 9.16 4.66 -18.89
CA VAL A 138 8.58 5.48 -19.97
C VAL A 138 8.73 6.96 -19.63
N TYR A 139 9.23 7.74 -20.58
CA TYR A 139 9.53 9.15 -20.42
C TYR A 139 8.64 10.00 -21.31
N PHE A 140 8.05 11.04 -20.73
CA PHE A 140 7.22 11.98 -21.48
C PHE A 140 7.91 13.35 -21.63
N ILE A 141 7.67 13.99 -22.78
CA ILE A 141 7.97 15.41 -23.04
C ILE A 141 9.46 15.76 -22.81
N GLU A 142 9.78 16.46 -21.73
CA GLU A 142 11.15 16.90 -21.43
C GLU A 142 12.02 15.76 -20.93
N LEU A 143 11.43 14.77 -20.27
CA LEU A 143 12.15 13.59 -19.81
C LEU A 143 12.62 12.74 -20.98
N ALA A 144 11.83 12.64 -22.06
CA ALA A 144 12.22 11.95 -23.29
C ALA A 144 13.43 12.63 -23.98
N LYS A 145 13.51 13.97 -23.89
CA LYS A 145 14.66 14.74 -24.40
C LYS A 145 15.90 14.52 -23.55
N ILE A 146 15.75 14.44 -22.23
CA ILE A 146 16.86 14.23 -21.29
C ILE A 146 17.39 12.78 -21.39
N SER A 147 16.50 11.80 -21.52
CA SER A 147 16.85 10.39 -21.68
C SER A 147 17.37 10.06 -23.09
N GLY A 148 17.00 10.86 -24.09
CA GLY A 148 17.27 10.60 -25.52
C GLY A 148 16.37 9.51 -26.12
N LYS A 149 15.30 9.11 -25.42
CA LYS A 149 14.38 8.03 -25.82
C LYS A 149 13.07 8.09 -25.03
N ASP A 150 12.00 7.60 -25.65
CA ASP A 150 10.67 7.61 -25.02
C ASP A 150 10.48 6.48 -24.01
N GLU A 151 11.26 5.39 -24.14
CA GLU A 151 11.22 4.27 -23.21
C GLU A 151 12.55 3.52 -23.12
N GLU A 152 12.77 2.81 -22.01
CA GLU A 152 13.84 1.83 -21.85
C GLU A 152 13.48 0.73 -20.87
N GLU A 153 14.01 -0.48 -21.10
CA GLU A 153 14.02 -1.52 -20.06
C GLU A 153 15.28 -1.39 -19.19
N LYS A 154 15.09 -1.54 -17.88
CA LYS A 154 16.17 -1.47 -16.90
C LYS A 154 16.04 -2.52 -15.82
N VAL A 155 17.18 -3.15 -15.52
CA VAL A 155 17.37 -3.85 -14.25
C VAL A 155 17.57 -2.79 -13.17
N ILE A 156 16.70 -2.79 -12.17
CA ILE A 156 16.80 -1.87 -11.01
C ILE A 156 17.48 -2.55 -9.83
N PRO A 157 18.28 -1.82 -9.02
CA PRO A 157 18.93 -2.38 -7.85
C PRO A 157 17.94 -2.87 -6.79
N ASP A 158 18.37 -3.80 -5.96
CA ASP A 158 17.56 -4.34 -4.84
C ASP A 158 17.18 -3.26 -3.83
N THR A 159 17.97 -2.18 -3.75
CA THR A 159 17.68 -1.01 -2.90
C THR A 159 16.51 -0.16 -3.41
N VAL A 160 16.09 -0.34 -4.66
CA VAL A 160 14.96 0.39 -5.26
C VAL A 160 13.72 -0.47 -5.13
N THR A 161 12.88 -0.23 -4.13
CA THR A 161 11.73 -1.10 -3.81
C THR A 161 10.37 -0.48 -4.13
N ASN A 162 10.31 0.86 -4.24
CA ASN A 162 9.10 1.63 -4.43
C ASN A 162 9.34 2.87 -5.30
N VAL A 163 8.28 3.63 -5.60
CA VAL A 163 8.34 4.84 -6.44
C VAL A 163 9.33 5.87 -5.89
N GLU A 164 9.34 6.13 -4.59
CA GLU A 164 10.23 7.09 -3.96
C GLU A 164 11.72 6.72 -4.15
N THR A 165 12.07 5.48 -3.80
CA THR A 165 13.43 4.97 -3.98
C THR A 165 13.83 4.89 -5.45
N LEU A 166 12.87 4.67 -6.36
CA LEU A 166 13.07 4.73 -7.81
C LEU A 166 13.38 6.15 -8.28
N LEU A 167 12.60 7.15 -7.88
CA LEU A 167 12.86 8.56 -8.20
C LEU A 167 14.25 8.99 -7.68
N ASN A 168 14.59 8.62 -6.45
CA ASN A 168 15.92 8.85 -5.87
C ASN A 168 17.04 8.19 -6.68
N TRP A 169 16.82 6.98 -7.21
CA TRP A 169 17.76 6.32 -8.11
C TRP A 169 17.88 7.01 -9.46
N MET A 170 16.77 7.49 -10.02
CA MET A 170 16.75 8.22 -11.30
C MET A 170 17.53 9.54 -11.23
N ARG A 171 17.40 10.29 -10.12
CA ARG A 171 18.15 11.53 -9.87
C ARG A 171 19.67 11.33 -9.87
N LYS A 172 20.17 10.13 -9.57
CA LYS A 172 21.61 9.81 -9.57
C LYS A 172 22.24 9.75 -10.97
N ARG A 173 21.44 9.87 -12.04
CA ARG A 173 21.91 9.82 -13.44
C ARG A 173 22.54 11.12 -13.95
N GLY A 174 22.54 12.18 -13.15
CA GLY A 174 23.23 13.45 -13.44
C GLY A 174 22.41 14.69 -13.08
N GLU A 175 23.02 15.87 -13.17
CA GLU A 175 22.38 17.14 -12.74
C GLU A 175 21.03 17.41 -13.41
N ARG A 176 20.93 17.18 -14.73
CA ARG A 176 19.67 17.34 -15.47
C ARG A 176 18.56 16.41 -14.97
N TRP A 177 18.90 15.23 -14.47
CA TRP A 177 17.95 14.29 -13.90
C TRP A 177 17.52 14.70 -12.49
N GLN A 178 18.40 15.33 -11.71
CA GLN A 178 18.06 15.84 -10.37
C GLN A 178 16.96 16.88 -10.46
N GLU A 179 17.13 17.89 -11.31
CA GLU A 179 16.13 18.95 -11.50
C GLU A 179 14.83 18.38 -12.08
N ALA A 180 14.93 17.56 -13.13
CA ALA A 180 13.74 17.07 -13.83
C ALA A 180 12.91 16.08 -13.00
N PHE A 181 13.51 15.42 -12.01
CA PHE A 181 12.83 14.48 -11.12
C PHE A 181 12.57 15.06 -9.74
N GLU A 182 12.59 16.37 -9.50
CA GLU A 182 12.10 16.96 -8.23
C GLU A 182 10.67 16.47 -7.92
N ASP A 183 10.34 16.23 -6.64
CA ASP A 183 9.04 15.64 -6.23
C ASP A 183 7.82 16.41 -6.75
N SER A 184 7.94 17.73 -6.91
CA SER A 184 6.88 18.59 -7.44
C SER A 184 6.79 18.58 -8.97
N ARG A 185 7.83 18.14 -9.68
CA ARG A 185 7.94 18.23 -11.14
C ARG A 185 7.55 16.97 -11.88
N VAL A 186 7.40 15.84 -11.20
CA VAL A 186 7.06 14.57 -11.85
C VAL A 186 5.89 13.91 -11.16
N GLN A 187 4.92 13.52 -11.97
CA GLN A 187 3.90 12.56 -11.58
C GLN A 187 4.29 11.18 -12.09
N VAL A 188 4.18 10.18 -11.23
CA VAL A 188 4.50 8.79 -11.58
C VAL A 188 3.22 8.01 -11.80
N THR A 189 3.22 7.16 -12.83
CA THR A 189 2.27 6.07 -12.94
C THR A 189 3.02 4.76 -12.96
N VAL A 190 2.49 3.76 -12.26
CA VAL A 190 2.91 2.36 -12.37
C VAL A 190 1.79 1.63 -13.08
N ASN A 191 2.08 0.87 -14.12
CA ASN A 191 1.12 0.13 -14.96
C ASN A 191 -0.10 0.97 -15.40
N LYS A 192 0.13 2.23 -15.80
CA LYS A 192 -0.89 3.19 -16.28
C LYS A 192 -1.90 3.69 -15.23
N GLN A 193 -1.61 3.59 -13.94
CA GLN A 193 -2.38 4.31 -12.91
C GLN A 193 -1.43 5.15 -12.06
N PHE A 194 -1.93 6.30 -11.59
CA PHE A 194 -1.18 7.15 -10.68
C PHE A 194 -0.75 6.39 -9.44
N SER A 195 0.47 6.66 -9.02
CA SER A 195 1.13 5.95 -7.93
C SER A 195 1.59 6.91 -6.86
N GLU A 196 1.44 6.48 -5.62
CA GLU A 196 1.97 7.13 -4.44
C GLU A 196 3.48 6.83 -4.27
N PRO A 197 4.22 7.63 -3.48
CA PRO A 197 5.67 7.42 -3.27
C PRO A 197 6.03 6.03 -2.74
N TYR A 198 5.16 5.45 -1.92
CA TYR A 198 5.35 4.12 -1.32
C TYR A 198 4.84 2.96 -2.19
N THR A 199 4.26 3.23 -3.37
CA THR A 199 3.85 2.17 -4.30
C THR A 199 5.05 1.31 -4.66
N LEU A 200 4.98 -0.01 -4.44
CA LEU A 200 6.10 -0.90 -4.74
C LEU A 200 6.32 -1.01 -6.25
N ILE A 201 7.56 -1.28 -6.62
CA ILE A 201 7.98 -1.53 -8.00
C ILE A 201 8.43 -2.99 -8.10
N GLU A 202 7.83 -3.73 -9.02
CA GLU A 202 7.99 -5.17 -9.19
C GLU A 202 8.50 -5.51 -10.60
N HIS A 203 8.99 -6.75 -10.77
CA HIS A 203 9.46 -7.20 -12.07
C HIS A 203 8.30 -7.19 -13.08
N GLY A 204 8.55 -6.62 -14.26
CA GLY A 204 7.56 -6.47 -15.32
C GLY A 204 6.76 -5.17 -15.28
N ASP A 205 6.93 -4.33 -14.24
CA ASP A 205 6.19 -3.07 -14.14
C ASP A 205 6.58 -2.08 -15.26
N GLU A 206 5.56 -1.42 -15.80
CA GLU A 206 5.71 -0.22 -16.63
C GLU A 206 5.61 1.02 -15.72
N VAL A 207 6.70 1.77 -15.59
CA VAL A 207 6.74 3.00 -14.79
C VAL A 207 6.89 4.19 -15.72
N ALA A 208 5.85 5.02 -15.81
CA ALA A 208 5.89 6.24 -16.60
C ALA A 208 6.10 7.48 -15.73
N PHE A 209 6.97 8.35 -16.20
CA PHE A 209 7.27 9.65 -15.60
C PHE A 209 6.65 10.76 -16.44
N VAL A 210 5.67 11.46 -15.87
CA VAL A 210 4.91 12.52 -16.52
C VAL A 210 5.31 13.86 -15.91
N PRO A 211 5.97 14.76 -16.67
CA PRO A 211 6.30 16.09 -16.19
C PRO A 211 5.05 16.88 -15.80
N ARG A 212 5.12 17.57 -14.67
CA ARG A 212 4.12 18.54 -14.24
C ARG A 212 4.53 19.93 -14.69
N PRO A 213 3.63 20.73 -15.28
CA PRO A 213 3.92 22.12 -15.59
C PRO A 213 4.25 22.90 -14.31
N LYS A 214 5.15 23.87 -14.43
CA LYS A 214 5.47 24.85 -13.38
C LYS A 214 4.30 25.77 -13.08
#